data_AF-A0A3S0S7R5-F1
#
_entry.id   AF-A0A3S0S7R5-F1
#
_cell.length_a   1.000
_cell.length_b   1.000
_cell.length_c   1.000
_cell.angle_alpha   90.00
_cell.angle_beta   90.00
_cell.angle_gamma   90.00
#
_symmetry.space_group_name_H-M   'P 1'
#
loop_
_entity.id
_entity.type
_entity.pdbx_description
1 polymer ?
#
loop_
_entity_poly.entity_id
_entity_poly.type
_entity_poly.pdbx_seq_one_letter_code
_entity_poly.pdbx_strand_id
1 'polypeptide(L)'
;AFLLEQARQFRAELSMPLILLGGITNRQTMDLAMAEGFEFVAMGRALLAEPDLLNRIQADRTVKSACTHCNLCMPTIYTRTHCVVTGKPY
;
A
#
# COMPACT_ATOMS: atom_id res chain seq x y z
N ALA A 1 9.65 -1.02 -1.69
CA ALA A 1 8.50 -1.88 -1.34
C ALA A 1 9.04 -3.18 -0.74
N PHE A 2 8.43 -3.71 0.32
CA PHE A 2 9.02 -4.79 1.15
C PHE A 2 9.16 -6.13 0.40
N LEU A 3 8.17 -6.50 -0.43
CA LEU A 3 8.16 -7.78 -1.16
C LEU A 3 8.69 -7.66 -2.60
N LEU A 4 9.34 -6.55 -2.95
CA LEU A 4 9.70 -6.26 -4.34
C LEU A 4 10.70 -7.28 -4.92
N GLU A 5 11.67 -7.72 -4.13
CA GLU A 5 12.69 -8.68 -4.57
C GLU A 5 12.05 -10.01 -4.98
N GLN A 6 11.15 -10.55 -4.16
CA GLN A 6 10.42 -11.77 -4.49
C GLN A 6 9.48 -11.54 -5.68
N ALA A 7 8.79 -10.39 -5.73
CA ALA A 7 7.84 -10.09 -6.80
C ALA A 7 8.52 -9.99 -8.19
N ARG A 8 9.79 -9.56 -8.28
CA ARG A 8 10.56 -9.54 -9.53
C ARG A 8 10.70 -10.91 -10.17
N GLN A 9 10.84 -11.97 -9.36
CA GLN A 9 10.96 -13.34 -9.87
C GLN A 9 9.67 -13.75 -10.62
N PHE A 10 8.50 -13.43 -10.07
CA PHE A 10 7.22 -13.67 -10.74
C PHE A 10 7.05 -12.79 -11.97
N ARG A 11 7.48 -11.53 -11.90
CA ARG A 11 7.36 -10.62 -13.04
C ARG A 11 8.20 -11.07 -14.23
N ALA A 12 9.35 -11.68 -14.00
CA ALA A 12 10.22 -12.21 -15.06
C ALA A 12 9.62 -13.41 -15.81
N GLU A 13 8.87 -14.27 -15.11
CA GLU A 13 8.35 -15.53 -15.68
C GLU A 13 6.93 -15.42 -16.25
N LEU A 14 6.14 -14.47 -15.74
CA LEU A 14 4.73 -14.34 -16.11
C LEU A 14 4.53 -13.24 -17.16
N SER A 15 3.61 -13.44 -18.08
CA SER A 15 3.21 -12.43 -19.09
C SER A 15 1.86 -11.76 -18.78
N MET A 16 1.11 -12.29 -17.82
CA MET A 16 -0.18 -11.72 -17.39
C MET A 16 0.02 -10.49 -16.48
N PRO A 17 -0.98 -9.59 -16.36
CA PRO A 17 -0.90 -8.47 -15.44
C PRO A 17 -0.71 -8.91 -13.98
N LEU A 18 0.14 -8.21 -13.24
CA LEU A 18 0.45 -8.47 -11.83
C LEU A 18 0.19 -7.24 -10.96
N ILE A 19 -0.22 -7.49 -9.72
CA ILE A 19 -0.44 -6.45 -8.71
C ILE A 19 0.66 -6.57 -7.64
N LEU A 20 1.47 -5.52 -7.45
CA LEU A 20 2.47 -5.52 -6.39
C LEU A 20 1.85 -5.19 -5.03
N LEU A 21 2.03 -6.09 -4.06
CA LEU A 21 1.71 -5.87 -2.65
C LEU A 21 2.99 -5.74 -1.83
N GLY A 22 2.99 -4.90 -0.78
CA GLY A 22 4.04 -4.90 0.23
C GLY A 22 4.62 -3.51 0.53
N GLY A 23 4.02 -2.82 1.50
CA GLY A 23 4.50 -1.51 1.96
C GLY A 23 4.31 -0.39 0.93
N ILE A 24 3.26 -0.48 0.11
CA ILE A 24 2.86 0.59 -0.80
C ILE A 24 2.03 1.59 0.01
N THR A 25 2.63 2.74 0.35
CA THR A 25 1.98 3.76 1.17
C THR A 25 2.08 5.17 0.60
N ASN A 26 3.04 5.43 -0.29
CA ASN A 26 3.33 6.76 -0.82
C ASN A 26 3.47 6.72 -2.34
N ARG A 27 3.37 7.89 -2.99
CA ARG A 27 3.52 8.02 -4.44
C ARG A 27 4.82 7.41 -4.97
N GLN A 28 5.93 7.64 -4.28
CA GLN A 28 7.24 7.09 -4.64
C GLN A 28 7.24 5.55 -4.72
N THR A 29 6.55 4.85 -3.81
CA THR A 29 6.46 3.39 -3.85
C THR A 29 5.54 2.88 -4.95
N MET A 30 4.54 3.68 -5.35
CA MET A 30 3.67 3.37 -6.49
C MET A 30 4.44 3.53 -7.81
N ASP A 31 5.14 4.67 -7.97
CA ASP A 31 5.94 4.97 -9.16
C ASP A 31 7.04 3.90 -9.36
N LEU A 32 7.68 3.45 -8.27
CA LEU A 32 8.62 2.32 -8.30
C LEU A 32 7.95 1.04 -8.84
N ALA A 33 6.76 0.69 -8.36
CA ALA A 33 6.07 -0.52 -8.84
C ALA A 33 5.76 -0.45 -10.35
N MET A 34 5.29 0.70 -10.83
CA MET A 34 5.02 0.90 -12.26
C MET A 34 6.31 0.79 -13.09
N ALA A 35 7.42 1.35 -12.60
CA ALA A 35 8.72 1.26 -13.25
C ALA A 35 9.27 -0.18 -13.30
N GLU A 36 8.88 -1.03 -12.35
CA GLU A 36 9.24 -2.45 -12.29
C GLU A 36 8.32 -3.34 -13.14
N GLY A 37 7.37 -2.76 -13.88
CA GLY A 37 6.49 -3.47 -14.81
C GLY A 37 5.25 -4.10 -14.15
N PHE A 38 4.85 -3.63 -12.97
CA PHE A 38 3.56 -4.00 -12.38
C PHE A 38 2.46 -3.04 -12.84
N GLU A 39 1.33 -3.59 -13.29
CA GLU A 39 0.21 -2.80 -13.81
C GLU A 39 -0.58 -2.12 -12.68
N PHE A 40 -0.56 -2.72 -11.49
CA PHE A 40 -1.28 -2.20 -10.32
C PHE A 40 -0.48 -2.39 -9.04
N VAL A 41 -0.90 -1.66 -8.00
CA VAL A 41 -0.42 -1.86 -6.63
C VAL A 41 -1.59 -2.16 -5.70
N ALA A 42 -1.36 -3.06 -4.75
CA ALA A 42 -2.31 -3.36 -3.69
C ALA A 42 -1.96 -2.55 -2.43
N MET A 43 -2.93 -1.79 -1.94
CA MET A 43 -2.82 -1.00 -0.71
C MET A 43 -3.84 -1.50 0.32
N GLY A 44 -3.39 -1.69 1.57
CA GLY A 44 -4.25 -2.11 2.68
C GLY A 44 -4.19 -1.10 3.82
N ARG A 45 -3.19 -1.26 4.71
CA ARG A 45 -3.05 -0.48 5.95
C ARG A 45 -2.99 1.04 5.75
N ALA A 46 -2.44 1.51 4.63
CA ALA A 46 -2.44 2.95 4.30
C ALA A 46 -3.85 3.49 4.06
N LEU A 47 -4.68 2.78 3.29
CA LEU A 47 -6.07 3.16 3.06
C LEU A 47 -6.96 2.96 4.30
N LEU A 48 -6.63 1.98 5.14
CA LEU A 48 -7.27 1.82 6.45
C LEU A 48 -7.03 3.05 7.34
N ALA A 49 -5.79 3.54 7.38
CA ALA A 49 -5.42 4.71 8.16
C ALA A 49 -6.01 6.01 7.58
N GLU A 50 -6.08 6.12 6.26
CA GLU A 50 -6.46 7.31 5.50
C GLU A 50 -7.28 6.92 4.25
N PRO A 51 -8.63 6.80 4.37
CA PRO A 51 -9.48 6.38 3.25
C PRO A 51 -9.44 7.30 2.01
N ASP A 52 -9.08 8.57 2.20
CA ASP A 52 -8.94 9.61 1.18
C ASP A 52 -7.50 9.77 0.64
N LEU A 53 -6.57 8.93 1.08
CA LEU A 53 -5.13 9.05 0.76
C LEU A 53 -4.86 9.16 -0.74
N LEU A 54 -5.55 8.37 -1.58
CA LEU A 54 -5.34 8.38 -3.03
C LEU A 54 -5.73 9.73 -3.65
N ASN A 55 -6.83 10.33 -3.20
CA ASN A 55 -7.27 11.64 -3.66
C ASN A 55 -6.26 12.72 -3.27
N ARG A 56 -5.72 12.64 -2.05
CA ARG A 56 -4.67 13.55 -1.58
C ARG A 56 -3.37 13.40 -2.36
N ILE A 57 -2.93 12.17 -2.64
CA ILE A 57 -1.75 11.89 -3.48
C ILE A 57 -1.95 12.37 -4.93
N GLN A 58 -3.18 12.28 -5.44
CA GLN A 58 -3.51 12.78 -6.77
C GLN A 58 -3.42 14.31 -6.84
N ALA A 59 -3.86 15.01 -5.80
CA ALA A 59 -3.77 16.48 -5.71
C ALA A 59 -2.33 16.96 -5.42
N ASP A 60 -1.60 16.24 -4.56
CA ASP A 60 -0.22 16.54 -4.19
C ASP A 60 0.61 15.25 -4.06
N ARG A 61 1.54 15.07 -4.99
CA ARG A 61 2.41 13.88 -5.07
C ARG A 61 3.38 13.76 -3.89
N THR A 62 3.57 14.81 -3.10
CA THR A 62 4.48 14.81 -1.94
C THR A 62 3.84 14.24 -0.67
N VAL A 63 2.51 14.09 -0.66
CA VAL A 63 1.74 13.53 0.46
C VAL A 63 2.36 12.20 0.92
N LYS A 64 2.55 12.10 2.24
CA LYS A 64 3.00 10.90 2.92
C LYS A 64 1.87 10.33 3.75
N SER A 65 1.71 9.00 3.69
CA SER A 65 0.74 8.30 4.51
C SER A 65 1.13 8.32 6.00
N ALA A 66 0.13 8.39 6.86
CA ALA A 66 0.21 8.22 8.30
C ALA A 66 0.46 6.75 8.73
N CYS A 67 0.36 5.77 7.83
CA CYS A 67 0.64 4.37 8.17
C CYS A 67 2.13 4.16 8.46
N THR A 68 2.45 3.90 9.74
CA THR A 68 3.80 3.67 10.24
C THR A 68 4.25 2.20 10.18
N HIS A 69 3.48 1.34 9.52
CA HIS A 69 3.73 -0.10 9.44
C HIS A 69 3.76 -0.84 10.80
N CYS A 70 3.24 -0.26 11.88
CA CYS A 70 3.26 -0.82 13.24
C CYS A 70 2.54 -2.17 13.40
N ASN A 71 1.71 -2.56 12.43
CA ASN A 71 0.95 -3.80 12.40
C ASN A 71 -0.13 -3.97 13.49
N LEU A 72 -0.31 -2.96 14.35
CA LEU A 72 -1.29 -2.97 15.45
C LEU A 72 -2.76 -2.92 14.98
N CYS A 73 -3.02 -2.65 13.71
CA CYS A 73 -4.36 -2.85 13.11
C CYS A 73 -4.73 -4.34 12.96
N MET A 74 -3.74 -5.24 12.81
CA MET A 74 -4.00 -6.67 12.62
C MET A 74 -4.73 -7.34 13.80
N PRO A 75 -4.37 -7.13 15.08
CA PRO A 75 -5.14 -7.72 16.18
C PRO A 75 -6.56 -7.16 16.29
N THR A 76 -6.87 -6.01 15.70
CA THR A 76 -8.22 -5.41 15.76
C THR A 76 -9.23 -6.10 14.84
N ILE A 77 -8.78 -6.97 13.91
CA ILE A 77 -9.65 -7.66 12.95
C ILE A 77 -10.70 -8.56 13.60
N TYR A 78 -10.47 -9.00 14.84
CA TYR A 78 -11.37 -9.91 15.56
C TYR A 78 -12.62 -9.23 16.14
N THR A 79 -12.69 -7.90 16.11
CA THR A 79 -13.86 -7.14 16.54
C THR A 79 -14.27 -6.15 15.46
N ARG A 80 -13.48 -5.10 15.30
CA ARG A 80 -13.63 -4.10 14.26
C ARG A 80 -12.24 -3.62 13.84
N THR A 81 -11.90 -3.93 12.59
CA THR A 81 -10.64 -3.52 12.00
C THR A 81 -10.51 -2.01 12.01
N HIS A 82 -9.47 -1.50 12.66
CA HIS A 82 -9.14 -0.07 12.66
C HIS A 82 -7.62 0.16 12.76
N CYS A 83 -7.20 1.36 12.39
CA CYS A 83 -5.86 1.88 12.56
C CYS A 83 -5.75 2.49 13.96
N VAL A 84 -4.88 1.94 14.80
CA VAL A 84 -4.65 2.47 16.16
C VAL A 84 -4.02 3.86 16.19
N VAL A 85 -3.43 4.31 15.08
CA VAL A 85 -2.78 5.63 14.98
C VAL A 85 -3.81 6.72 14.66
N THR A 86 -4.77 6.44 13.78
CA THR A 86 -5.75 7.45 13.30
C THR A 86 -7.18 7.22 13.79
N GLY A 87 -7.47 6.06 14.40
CA GLY A 87 -8.81 5.63 14.81
C GLY A 87 -9.75 5.24 13.64
N LYS A 88 -9.29 5.29 12.39
CA LYS A 88 -10.08 4.95 11.18
C LYS A 88 -10.17 3.44 10.94
N PRO A 89 -11.17 2.92 10.22
CA PRO A 89 -12.32 3.59 9.64
C PRO A 89 -13.48 3.54 10.64
N TYR A 90 -13.89 4.72 11.13
CA TYR A 90 -15.09 4.87 11.93
C TYR A 90 -16.36 4.73 11.09
#